data_AF-A0A4S9EDT8-F1
#
_entry.id   AF-A0A4S9EDT8-F1
#
_cell.length_a   1.000
_cell.length_b   1.000
_cell.length_c   1.000
_cell.angle_alpha   90.00
_cell.angle_beta   90.00
_cell.angle_gamma   90.00
#
_symmetry.space_group_name_H-M   'P 1'
#
loop_
_entity.id
_entity.type
_entity.pdbx_description
1 polymer ?
#
loop_
_entity_poly.entity_id
_entity_poly.type
_entity_poly.pdbx_seq_one_letter_code
_entity_poly.pdbx_strand_id
1 'polypeptide(L)'
;MKLCTRPLTRFMPLLKVHQSSRRHATCTQIAPADHGQLDQVEVYQHQLSLVSPVDTLRYILLNDMRPLLHQMNMRAIVKEAVPPPNPAVSFPINGQMLDPNEFRRLMAIKGFTKFHRKLMKEQMLRCQNPQDIMRVVAVALQRKDTSLELAAMDLCLVRAFYRARETTTDHKIFGAINTVISRFRREGLPVTRYFLAIGIKFAARSRSLPGMKRYLKLYRELGFIMPRNLFRAIIAKFSVGNNGYGEIRNGRWSRRDLLQVLLGFDDTPPGEEHHLGLFLDRSEWTQLHGWMVVLSRCKATDELWKEWLLWLANPIRSKSGRPESANAESKLRGDYRYIEAMAEAGDTARAWTMLRDSEISFKACRTNVRRLLLRDLEHATLWDDQIPLDLLEQYDAELTKIERALGVEWIRMSEDQGYHKPTDSMQQSLEALSSPFFKLEPDYGFPYDGTPEEIKARHEQMMLHVEDMAMYMPKTMRKTTMSEYDTMS
;
A
#
# COMPACT_ATOMS: atom_id res chain seq x y z
N MET A 1 -12.22 51.61 12.01
CA MET A 1 -11.96 52.80 11.17
C MET A 1 -10.78 53.58 11.76
N LYS A 2 -9.58 53.35 11.24
CA LYS A 2 -8.51 54.33 10.96
C LYS A 2 -7.45 53.60 10.15
N LEU A 3 -7.19 54.16 8.97
CA LEU A 3 -6.41 53.65 7.85
C LEU A 3 -4.91 53.99 8.01
N CYS A 4 -4.13 53.38 7.11
CA CYS A 4 -2.80 53.81 6.61
C CYS A 4 -1.57 53.43 7.45
N THR A 5 -0.44 53.00 6.89
CA THR A 5 0.01 52.59 5.53
C THR A 5 1.38 51.92 5.72
N ARG A 6 1.72 50.97 4.82
CA ARG A 6 3.01 50.28 4.62
C ARG A 6 4.25 51.22 4.63
N PRO A 7 5.54 50.76 4.78
CA PRO A 7 6.14 49.67 3.97
C PRO A 7 7.28 48.80 4.60
N LEU A 8 7.88 47.99 3.71
CA LEU A 8 8.74 46.83 3.85
C LEU A 8 10.23 47.04 4.26
N THR A 9 10.75 46.00 4.92
CA THR A 9 12.08 45.33 4.82
C THR A 9 13.37 45.86 5.48
N ARG A 10 14.03 44.87 6.12
CA ARG A 10 15.47 44.51 6.19
C ARG A 10 16.36 45.07 7.31
N PHE A 11 17.11 44.12 7.91
CA PHE A 11 18.31 44.16 8.77
C PHE A 11 18.16 43.90 10.30
N MET A 12 18.83 42.82 10.72
CA MET A 12 19.26 42.35 12.06
C MET A 12 20.34 43.28 12.68
N PRO A 13 20.99 42.97 13.83
CA PRO A 13 20.57 42.40 15.14
C PRO A 13 21.21 43.19 16.32
N LEU A 14 21.09 42.75 17.59
CA LEU A 14 22.18 42.79 18.58
C LEU A 14 21.91 41.91 19.82
N LEU A 15 22.86 41.02 20.10
CA LEU A 15 22.98 40.13 21.27
C LEU A 15 23.52 40.89 22.49
N LYS A 16 23.08 40.50 23.70
CA LYS A 16 23.75 40.78 24.98
C LYS A 16 24.34 39.48 25.55
N VAL A 17 25.62 39.49 25.88
CA VAL A 17 26.27 38.49 26.76
C VAL A 17 27.22 39.22 27.70
N HIS A 18 27.13 38.93 29.00
CA HIS A 18 28.08 39.33 30.02
C HIS A 18 28.62 38.07 30.71
N GLN A 19 29.97 37.99 30.74
CA GLN A 19 30.88 37.68 31.86
C GLN A 19 30.58 36.45 32.74
N SER A 20 31.51 35.65 33.26
CA SER A 20 32.96 35.40 33.20
C SER A 20 33.25 34.52 34.43
N SER A 21 34.20 33.58 34.41
CA SER A 21 35.03 33.28 35.60
C SER A 21 36.19 32.32 35.28
N ARG A 22 37.36 32.70 35.82
CA ARG A 22 38.75 32.18 35.76
C ARG A 22 38.92 30.75 36.34
N ARG A 23 40.04 30.02 36.19
CA ARG A 23 41.45 30.33 36.59
C ARG A 23 42.52 29.46 35.89
N HIS A 24 43.73 30.03 35.74
CA HIS A 24 45.00 29.38 35.44
C HIS A 24 45.90 29.28 36.69
N ALA A 25 46.77 28.27 36.77
CA ALA A 25 48.01 28.18 37.58
C ALA A 25 48.94 27.11 36.94
N THR A 26 50.10 27.46 36.32
CA THR A 26 51.53 27.41 36.80
C THR A 26 52.01 26.05 37.35
N CYS A 27 53.19 25.47 37.12
CA CYS A 27 54.33 25.58 36.16
C CYS A 27 55.29 24.39 36.46
N THR A 28 56.03 23.88 35.45
CA THR A 28 57.34 23.15 35.48
C THR A 28 57.55 21.84 36.30
N GLN A 29 57.97 20.77 35.60
CA GLN A 29 59.10 19.88 35.96
C GLN A 29 59.56 19.06 34.72
N ILE A 30 60.87 18.75 34.63
CA ILE A 30 61.54 18.06 33.51
C ILE A 30 61.83 16.58 33.89
N ALA A 31 61.37 15.65 33.03
CA ALA A 31 61.73 14.24 32.70
C ALA A 31 62.32 13.26 33.77
N PRO A 32 61.95 11.96 33.74
CA PRO A 32 62.53 11.01 32.78
C PRO A 32 61.53 10.05 32.10
N ALA A 33 62.07 9.21 31.23
CA ALA A 33 61.46 8.50 30.09
C ALA A 33 60.38 7.44 30.39
N ASP A 34 59.72 7.07 29.27
CA ASP A 34 58.83 5.94 28.99
C ASP A 34 57.36 6.06 29.39
N HIS A 35 56.58 6.66 28.46
CA HIS A 35 55.27 6.19 27.96
C HIS A 35 54.81 7.13 26.83
N GLY A 36 55.44 7.01 25.66
CA GLY A 36 55.11 7.81 24.49
C GLY A 36 53.90 7.26 23.74
N GLN A 37 52.81 8.04 23.68
CA GLN A 37 52.08 8.41 22.44
C GLN A 37 50.64 8.93 22.67
N LEU A 38 50.06 8.78 23.87
CA LEU A 38 48.67 9.25 24.13
C LEU A 38 48.58 10.68 24.68
N ASP A 39 49.55 11.14 25.47
CA ASP A 39 49.49 12.48 26.10
C ASP A 39 49.78 13.65 25.14
N GLN A 40 50.41 13.39 23.99
CA GLN A 40 50.67 14.47 23.02
C GLN A 40 49.37 14.94 22.32
N VAL A 41 48.39 14.06 22.14
CA VAL A 41 47.16 14.38 21.39
C VAL A 41 46.25 15.34 22.17
N GLU A 42 46.17 15.21 23.50
CA GLU A 42 45.38 16.13 24.35
C GLU A 42 46.01 17.53 24.42
N VAL A 43 47.35 17.62 24.46
CA VAL A 43 48.07 18.90 24.43
C VAL A 43 47.86 19.63 23.10
N TYR A 44 47.81 18.92 21.97
CA TYR A 44 47.54 19.51 20.66
C TYR A 44 46.07 19.90 20.45
N GLN A 45 45.11 19.18 21.04
CA GLN A 45 43.69 19.56 20.96
C GLN A 45 43.39 20.86 21.73
N HIS A 46 44.03 21.07 22.87
CA HIS A 46 43.87 22.31 23.65
C HIS A 46 44.47 23.54 22.96
N GLN A 47 45.51 23.36 22.12
CA GLN A 47 46.09 24.42 21.28
C GLN A 47 45.25 24.76 20.03
N LEU A 48 44.31 23.91 19.63
CA LEU A 48 43.45 24.12 18.46
C LEU A 48 42.15 24.86 18.78
N SER A 49 41.79 24.99 20.07
CA SER A 49 40.69 25.84 20.51
C SER A 49 41.23 27.17 21.00
N LEU A 50 40.77 28.26 20.37
CA LEU A 50 40.84 29.68 20.76
C LEU A 50 41.57 30.55 19.72
N VAL A 51 40.83 30.94 18.69
CA VAL A 51 41.00 32.27 18.08
C VAL A 51 39.59 32.78 17.82
N SER A 52 39.15 33.76 18.61
CA SER A 52 37.89 34.48 18.39
C SER A 52 37.92 35.09 16.98
N PRO A 53 36.78 35.22 16.26
CA PRO A 53 36.72 35.87 14.94
C PRO A 53 37.42 37.25 14.88
N VAL A 54 37.55 37.92 16.04
CA VAL A 54 38.24 39.21 16.22
C VAL A 54 39.75 39.11 16.01
N ASP A 55 40.38 38.03 16.44
CA ASP A 55 41.84 37.85 16.34
C ASP A 55 42.26 37.49 14.91
N THR A 56 41.43 36.74 14.18
CA THR A 56 41.65 36.47 12.74
C THR A 56 41.61 37.75 11.92
N LEU A 57 40.67 38.66 12.23
CA LEU A 57 40.60 39.99 11.63
C LEU A 57 41.83 40.84 11.95
N ARG A 58 42.35 40.77 13.18
CA ARG A 58 43.54 41.49 13.61
C ARG A 58 44.80 41.10 12.83
N TYR A 59 45.01 39.80 12.56
CA TYR A 59 46.18 39.33 11.80
C TYR A 59 46.09 39.68 10.30
N ILE A 60 44.88 39.63 9.73
CA ILE A 60 44.64 40.06 8.34
C ILE A 60 44.90 41.56 8.19
N LEU A 61 44.47 42.38 9.16
CA LEU A 61 44.69 43.83 9.16
C LEU A 61 46.16 44.23 9.39
N LEU A 62 46.93 43.40 10.10
CA LEU A 62 48.36 43.62 10.35
C LEU A 62 49.27 43.01 9.27
N ASN A 63 48.71 42.42 8.21
CA ASN A 63 49.44 41.78 7.11
C ASN A 63 50.45 40.69 7.54
N ASP A 64 50.31 40.11 8.74
CA ASP A 64 51.13 39.00 9.20
C ASP A 64 50.34 37.69 9.10
N MET A 65 50.50 37.02 7.96
CA MET A 65 49.81 35.77 7.63
C MET A 65 50.48 34.52 8.22
N ARG A 66 51.67 34.65 8.83
CA ARG A 66 52.46 33.51 9.33
C ARG A 66 51.74 32.70 10.42
N PRO A 67 51.02 33.31 11.39
CA PRO A 67 50.26 32.54 12.39
C PRO A 67 49.11 31.74 11.77
N LEU A 68 48.44 32.30 10.75
CA LEU A 68 47.35 31.64 10.03
C LEU A 68 47.86 30.47 9.17
N LEU A 69 48.98 30.66 8.48
CA LEU A 69 49.66 29.60 7.73
C LEU A 69 50.18 28.48 8.63
N HIS A 70 50.76 28.83 9.78
CA HIS A 70 51.20 27.85 10.77
C HIS A 70 50.01 27.05 11.33
N GLN A 71 48.87 27.70 11.58
CA GLN A 71 47.65 27.03 12.03
C GLN A 71 47.03 26.14 10.93
N MET A 72 47.06 26.57 9.66
CA MET A 72 46.65 25.76 8.52
C MET A 72 47.52 24.52 8.35
N ASN A 73 48.84 24.68 8.48
CA ASN A 73 49.80 23.56 8.42
C ASN A 73 49.62 22.61 9.61
N MET A 74 49.42 23.13 10.82
CA MET A 74 49.13 22.29 12.00
C MET A 74 47.79 21.55 11.84
N ARG A 75 46.75 22.18 11.24
CA ARG A 75 45.50 21.48 10.90
C ARG A 75 45.70 20.41 9.83
N ALA A 76 46.56 20.66 8.84
CA ALA A 76 46.89 19.67 7.80
C ALA A 76 47.65 18.48 8.40
N ILE A 77 48.65 18.74 9.25
CA ILE A 77 49.44 17.73 9.96
C ILE A 77 48.55 16.91 10.91
N VAL A 78 47.65 17.55 11.67
CA VAL A 78 46.69 16.84 12.53
C VAL A 78 45.67 16.03 11.70
N LYS A 79 45.31 16.50 10.51
CA LYS A 79 44.42 15.78 9.57
C LYS A 79 45.11 14.58 8.91
N GLU A 80 46.44 14.59 8.81
CA GLU A 80 47.25 13.44 8.36
C GLU A 80 47.60 12.49 9.52
N ALA A 81 47.86 13.02 10.72
CA ALA A 81 48.28 12.23 11.89
C ALA A 81 47.11 11.59 12.66
N VAL A 82 45.90 12.16 12.58
CA VAL A 82 44.69 11.57 13.15
C VAL A 82 43.95 10.84 12.02
N PRO A 83 43.80 9.50 12.06
CA PRO A 83 42.96 8.81 11.09
C PRO A 83 41.56 9.45 11.13
N PRO A 84 40.95 9.76 9.98
CA PRO A 84 39.75 10.57 9.95
C PRO A 84 38.67 9.91 10.83
N PRO A 85 37.89 10.70 11.60
CA PRO A 85 36.84 10.17 12.49
C PRO A 85 35.71 9.45 11.72
N ASN A 86 35.76 9.48 10.38
CA ASN A 86 35.19 8.47 9.52
C ASN A 86 36.35 7.89 8.70
N PRO A 87 36.58 6.57 8.64
CA PRO A 87 37.35 6.05 7.52
C PRO A 87 36.66 6.61 6.26
N ALA A 88 37.43 7.28 5.41
CA ALA A 88 36.98 7.62 4.07
C ALA A 88 36.85 6.31 3.29
N VAL A 89 35.87 5.49 3.67
CA VAL A 89 35.25 4.55 2.75
C VAL A 89 34.58 5.48 1.76
N SER A 90 35.29 5.76 0.68
CA SER A 90 34.65 6.02 -0.59
C SER A 90 33.66 4.88 -0.75
N PHE A 91 32.39 5.14 -0.41
CA PHE A 91 31.31 4.28 -0.88
C PHE A 91 31.58 4.07 -2.35
N PRO A 92 31.53 2.85 -2.89
CA PRO A 92 31.78 2.66 -4.31
C PRO A 92 30.87 3.63 -5.06
N ILE A 93 31.49 4.69 -5.59
CA ILE A 93 30.86 5.81 -6.29
C ILE A 93 30.28 5.30 -7.61
N ASN A 94 30.64 4.07 -8.00
CA ASN A 94 30.18 3.38 -9.18
C ASN A 94 28.75 2.81 -9.06
N GLY A 95 27.99 3.11 -7.99
CA GLY A 95 26.57 2.76 -7.89
C GLY A 95 26.25 1.27 -7.66
N GLN A 96 27.24 0.38 -7.59
CA GLN A 96 27.05 -1.07 -7.45
C GLN A 96 26.92 -1.53 -5.98
N MET A 97 26.17 -2.62 -5.75
CA MET A 97 26.04 -3.25 -4.42
C MET A 97 27.40 -3.83 -3.98
N LEU A 98 27.69 -3.82 -2.68
CA LEU A 98 28.96 -4.37 -2.19
C LEU A 98 28.93 -5.90 -2.22
N ASP A 99 30.09 -6.51 -2.40
CA ASP A 99 30.23 -7.96 -2.23
C ASP A 99 29.87 -8.37 -0.77
N PRO A 100 29.23 -9.53 -0.56
CA PRO A 100 28.83 -9.96 0.79
C PRO A 100 29.97 -10.02 1.81
N ASN A 101 31.19 -10.38 1.40
CA ASN A 101 32.34 -10.48 2.30
C ASN A 101 32.85 -9.08 2.67
N GLU A 102 32.90 -8.16 1.70
CA GLU A 102 33.28 -6.78 1.94
C GLU A 102 32.26 -6.07 2.84
N PHE A 103 30.96 -6.28 2.58
CA PHE A 103 29.91 -5.74 3.43
C PHE A 103 30.00 -6.26 4.87
N ARG A 104 30.23 -7.57 5.07
CA ARG A 104 30.47 -8.14 6.41
C ARG A 104 31.69 -7.51 7.08
N ARG A 105 32.80 -7.33 6.36
CA ARG A 105 34.02 -6.72 6.91
C ARG A 105 33.77 -5.30 7.41
N LEU A 106 33.08 -4.48 6.62
CA LEU A 106 32.77 -3.10 6.99
C LEU A 106 31.75 -3.01 8.14
N MET A 107 30.79 -3.94 8.20
CA MET A 107 29.83 -4.06 9.30
C MET A 107 30.44 -4.61 10.59
N ALA A 108 31.65 -5.17 10.55
CA ALA A 108 32.37 -5.70 11.72
C ALA A 108 33.14 -4.61 12.50
N ILE A 109 33.32 -3.42 11.94
CA ILE A 109 34.00 -2.30 12.60
C ILE A 109 33.22 -1.90 13.87
N LYS A 110 33.90 -1.63 15.00
CA LYS A 110 33.26 -1.26 16.27
C LYS A 110 33.14 0.26 16.42
N GLY A 111 32.10 0.74 17.11
CA GLY A 111 31.98 2.14 17.55
C GLY A 111 31.35 3.13 16.57
N PHE A 112 30.92 2.71 15.37
CA PHE A 112 30.38 3.63 14.34
C PHE A 112 28.94 3.34 13.93
N THR A 113 27.97 3.55 14.83
CA THR A 113 26.53 3.31 14.57
C THR A 113 26.01 4.11 13.36
N LYS A 114 26.35 5.40 13.27
CA LYS A 114 25.97 6.26 12.13
C LYS A 114 26.51 5.75 10.79
N PHE A 115 27.74 5.21 10.80
CA PHE A 115 28.35 4.59 9.62
C PHE A 115 27.60 3.33 9.23
N HIS A 116 27.33 2.41 10.17
CA HIS A 116 26.58 1.18 9.89
C HIS A 116 25.18 1.49 9.34
N ARG A 117 24.46 2.46 9.92
CA ARG A 117 23.15 2.90 9.41
C ARG A 117 23.25 3.40 7.97
N LYS A 118 24.24 4.25 7.67
CA LYS A 118 24.48 4.76 6.30
C LYS A 118 24.81 3.61 5.34
N LEU A 119 25.68 2.69 5.75
CA LEU A 119 26.11 1.55 4.96
C LEU A 119 24.94 0.61 4.63
N MET A 120 24.15 0.23 5.63
CA MET A 120 22.94 -0.57 5.43
C MET A 120 21.94 0.13 4.51
N LYS A 121 21.77 1.45 4.65
CA LYS A 121 20.86 2.24 3.82
C LYS A 121 21.28 2.19 2.35
N GLU A 122 22.56 2.40 2.08
CA GLU A 122 23.11 2.32 0.72
C GLU A 122 22.96 0.93 0.10
N GLN A 123 23.25 -0.14 0.86
CA GLN A 123 23.03 -1.51 0.38
C GLN A 123 21.55 -1.79 0.08
N MET A 124 20.65 -1.41 1.00
CA MET A 124 19.20 -1.57 0.80
C MET A 124 18.68 -0.79 -0.40
N LEU A 125 19.23 0.40 -0.67
CA LEU A 125 18.87 1.21 -1.86
C LEU A 125 19.20 0.49 -3.18
N ARG A 126 20.21 -0.37 -3.17
CA ARG A 126 20.73 -1.08 -4.36
C ARG A 126 20.16 -2.49 -4.52
N CYS A 127 19.42 -3.02 -3.55
CA CYS A 127 18.78 -4.34 -3.66
C CYS A 127 17.76 -4.37 -4.82
N GLN A 128 17.91 -5.37 -5.71
CA GLN A 128 17.05 -5.55 -6.89
C GLN A 128 16.14 -6.79 -6.82
N ASN A 129 16.44 -7.71 -5.90
CA ASN A 129 15.68 -8.95 -5.72
C ASN A 129 15.57 -9.30 -4.22
N PRO A 130 14.70 -10.26 -3.84
CA PRO A 130 14.55 -10.64 -2.43
C PRO A 130 15.82 -11.19 -1.79
N GLN A 131 16.68 -11.87 -2.56
CA GLN A 131 17.90 -12.48 -2.05
C GLN A 131 18.89 -11.42 -1.56
N ASP A 132 19.01 -10.30 -2.28
CA ASP A 132 19.85 -9.17 -1.89
C ASP A 132 19.39 -8.59 -0.55
N ILE A 133 18.08 -8.39 -0.39
CA ILE A 133 17.50 -7.91 0.87
C ILE A 133 17.83 -8.87 2.00
N MET A 134 17.64 -10.18 1.78
CA MET A 134 17.92 -11.20 2.78
C MET A 134 19.40 -11.27 3.15
N ARG A 135 20.33 -11.00 2.23
CA ARG A 135 21.77 -10.89 2.50
C ARG A 135 22.06 -9.72 3.43
N VAL A 136 21.52 -8.53 3.13
CA VAL A 136 21.72 -7.34 3.98
C VAL A 136 21.15 -7.58 5.38
N VAL A 137 19.94 -8.11 5.47
CA VAL A 137 19.30 -8.47 6.75
C VAL A 137 20.13 -9.50 7.51
N ALA A 138 20.61 -10.56 6.86
CA ALA A 138 21.39 -11.61 7.52
C ALA A 138 22.67 -11.05 8.15
N VAL A 139 23.41 -10.19 7.45
CA VAL A 139 24.63 -9.57 7.98
C VAL A 139 24.31 -8.59 9.11
N ALA A 140 23.27 -7.77 8.96
CA ALA A 140 22.87 -6.82 9.99
C ALA A 140 22.39 -7.50 11.29
N LEU A 141 21.84 -8.71 11.21
CA LEU A 141 21.42 -9.50 12.37
C LEU A 141 22.58 -10.20 13.10
N GLN A 142 23.82 -10.19 12.57
CA GLN A 142 24.97 -10.84 13.22
C GLN A 142 25.42 -10.13 14.51
N ARG A 143 25.04 -8.85 14.70
CA ARG A 143 25.46 -8.03 15.85
C ARG A 143 24.27 -7.27 16.42
N LYS A 144 24.22 -7.12 17.75
CA LYS A 144 23.11 -6.46 18.46
C LYS A 144 22.93 -4.99 18.06
N ASP A 145 24.02 -4.24 17.93
CA ASP A 145 23.94 -2.81 17.59
C ASP A 145 23.34 -2.60 16.20
N THR A 146 23.76 -3.42 15.23
CA THR A 146 23.29 -3.31 13.84
C THR A 146 21.88 -3.87 13.66
N SER A 147 21.47 -4.84 14.49
CA SER A 147 20.12 -5.40 14.43
C SER A 147 19.06 -4.43 14.97
N LEU A 148 19.37 -3.68 16.03
CA LEU A 148 18.51 -2.59 16.52
C LEU A 148 18.38 -1.47 15.49
N GLU A 149 19.49 -1.09 14.86
CA GLU A 149 19.50 -0.10 13.78
C GLU A 149 18.69 -0.56 12.57
N LEU A 150 18.80 -1.83 12.18
CA LEU A 150 17.99 -2.41 11.11
C LEU A 150 16.50 -2.35 11.42
N ALA A 151 16.10 -2.65 12.67
CA ALA A 151 14.70 -2.61 13.10
C ALA A 151 14.11 -1.19 12.99
N ALA A 152 14.93 -0.15 13.21
CA ALA A 152 14.55 1.25 13.02
C ALA A 152 14.52 1.70 11.54
N MET A 153 14.94 0.87 10.60
CA MET A 153 15.04 1.18 9.16
C MET A 153 13.88 0.58 8.33
N ASP A 154 12.70 0.44 8.93
CA ASP A 154 11.51 -0.14 8.29
C ASP A 154 11.18 0.47 6.91
N LEU A 155 11.26 1.79 6.76
CA LEU A 155 11.02 2.46 5.47
C LEU A 155 12.03 2.04 4.39
N CYS A 156 13.29 1.77 4.76
CA CYS A 156 14.31 1.31 3.81
C CYS A 156 14.01 -0.12 3.35
N LEU A 157 13.63 -1.00 4.28
CA LEU A 157 13.18 -2.36 3.98
C LEU A 157 11.98 -2.34 3.04
N VAL A 158 10.96 -1.54 3.35
CA VAL A 158 9.75 -1.44 2.53
C VAL A 158 10.07 -0.96 1.11
N ARG A 159 10.90 0.07 0.96
CA ARG A 159 11.34 0.55 -0.37
C ARG A 159 12.10 -0.53 -1.14
N ALA A 160 12.96 -1.30 -0.47
CA ALA A 160 13.68 -2.40 -1.09
C ALA A 160 12.72 -3.50 -1.59
N PHE A 161 11.73 -3.89 -0.78
CA PHE A 161 10.72 -4.86 -1.22
C PHE A 161 9.89 -4.38 -2.40
N TYR A 162 9.52 -3.09 -2.45
CA TYR A 162 8.80 -2.55 -3.60
C TYR A 162 9.64 -2.51 -4.88
N ARG A 163 10.95 -2.22 -4.80
CA ARG A 163 11.86 -2.36 -5.95
C ARG A 163 12.00 -3.80 -6.39
N ALA A 164 12.28 -4.71 -5.45
CA ALA A 164 12.43 -6.14 -5.74
C ALA A 164 11.18 -6.77 -6.38
N ARG A 165 10.00 -6.16 -6.18
CA ARG A 165 8.75 -6.58 -6.81
C ARG A 165 8.76 -6.41 -8.34
N GLU A 166 9.61 -5.56 -8.90
CA GLU A 166 9.73 -5.38 -10.36
C GLU A 166 10.29 -6.63 -11.05
N THR A 167 11.09 -7.43 -10.35
CA THR A 167 11.83 -8.57 -10.90
C THR A 167 11.27 -9.93 -10.47
N THR A 168 10.21 -9.98 -9.65
CA THR A 168 9.76 -11.23 -9.02
C THR A 168 8.26 -11.26 -8.71
N THR A 169 7.69 -12.39 -8.28
CA THR A 169 6.25 -12.50 -7.96
C THR A 169 5.89 -11.95 -6.58
N ASP A 170 4.63 -11.58 -6.36
CA ASP A 170 4.18 -11.08 -5.04
C ASP A 170 4.35 -12.14 -3.94
N HIS A 171 4.24 -13.44 -4.27
CA HIS A 171 4.50 -14.54 -3.35
C HIS A 171 5.94 -14.58 -2.85
N LYS A 172 6.92 -14.36 -3.74
CA LYS A 172 8.35 -14.33 -3.36
C LYS A 172 8.66 -13.13 -2.46
N ILE A 173 8.08 -11.97 -2.76
CA ILE A 173 8.20 -10.79 -1.89
C ILE A 173 7.56 -11.04 -0.52
N PHE A 174 6.35 -11.60 -0.50
CA PHE A 174 5.65 -11.94 0.73
C PHE A 174 6.46 -12.92 1.59
N GLY A 175 7.02 -13.97 1.00
CA GLY A 175 7.89 -14.93 1.68
C GLY A 175 9.13 -14.28 2.30
N ALA A 176 9.75 -13.33 1.61
CA ALA A 176 10.89 -12.58 2.14
C ALA A 176 10.49 -11.67 3.31
N ILE A 177 9.39 -10.91 3.20
CA ILE A 177 8.84 -10.10 4.32
C ILE A 177 8.58 -10.98 5.54
N ASN A 178 7.92 -12.12 5.33
CA ASN A 178 7.64 -13.08 6.39
C ASN A 178 8.92 -13.59 7.07
N THR A 179 9.96 -13.86 6.28
CA THR A 179 11.26 -14.30 6.81
C THR A 179 11.92 -13.21 7.66
N VAL A 180 11.89 -11.95 7.23
CA VAL A 180 12.42 -10.83 8.02
C VAL A 180 11.66 -10.68 9.34
N ILE A 181 10.33 -10.71 9.32
CA ILE A 181 9.50 -10.58 10.53
C ILE A 181 9.74 -11.75 11.49
N SER A 182 9.80 -12.99 11.00
CA SER A 182 10.11 -14.14 11.84
C SER A 182 11.49 -14.02 12.49
N ARG A 183 12.50 -13.52 11.77
CA ARG A 183 13.83 -13.26 12.33
C ARG A 183 13.79 -12.15 13.38
N PHE A 184 13.07 -11.05 13.13
CA PHE A 184 12.95 -9.98 14.12
C PHE A 184 12.32 -10.48 15.41
N ARG A 185 11.23 -11.26 15.33
CA ARG A 185 10.61 -11.86 16.52
C ARG A 185 11.55 -12.80 17.26
N ARG A 186 12.29 -13.65 16.54
CA ARG A 186 13.26 -14.59 17.14
C ARG A 186 14.38 -13.86 17.89
N GLU A 187 14.86 -12.75 17.35
CA GLU A 187 15.92 -11.93 17.96
C GLU A 187 15.37 -10.90 18.97
N GLY A 188 14.07 -10.89 19.27
CA GLY A 188 13.44 -9.94 20.19
C GLY A 188 13.42 -8.48 19.70
N LEU A 189 13.49 -8.26 18.39
CA LEU A 189 13.49 -6.93 17.77
C LEU A 189 12.06 -6.41 17.57
N PRO A 190 11.83 -5.09 17.71
CA PRO A 190 10.52 -4.50 17.51
C PRO A 190 10.10 -4.58 16.03
N VAL A 191 8.85 -5.01 15.78
CA VAL A 191 8.23 -4.97 14.46
C VAL A 191 7.31 -3.75 14.41
N THR A 192 7.65 -2.77 13.56
CA THR A 192 6.87 -1.54 13.46
C THR A 192 5.49 -1.80 12.85
N ARG A 193 4.51 -0.99 13.24
CA ARG A 193 3.16 -1.00 12.63
C ARG A 193 3.19 -0.85 11.11
N TYR A 194 4.16 -0.09 10.59
CA TYR A 194 4.28 0.19 9.15
C TYR A 194 4.82 -1.03 8.40
N PHE A 195 5.83 -1.71 8.96
CA PHE A 195 6.35 -2.93 8.36
C PHE A 195 5.31 -4.06 8.38
N LEU A 196 4.58 -4.20 9.49
CA LEU A 196 3.50 -5.17 9.61
C LEU A 196 2.36 -4.90 8.62
N ALA A 197 1.99 -3.62 8.44
CA ALA A 197 1.00 -3.19 7.45
C ALA A 197 1.38 -3.58 6.01
N ILE A 198 2.67 -3.55 5.66
CA ILE A 198 3.15 -4.03 4.36
C ILE A 198 3.02 -5.54 4.25
N GLY A 199 3.37 -6.28 5.31
CA GLY A 199 3.16 -7.73 5.37
C GLY A 199 1.70 -8.14 5.11
N ILE A 200 0.74 -7.47 5.77
CA ILE A 200 -0.70 -7.71 5.54
C ILE A 200 -1.08 -7.40 4.08
N LYS A 201 -0.64 -6.26 3.53
CA LYS A 201 -0.94 -5.91 2.13
C LYS A 201 -0.40 -6.93 1.14
N PHE A 202 0.78 -7.49 1.38
CA PHE A 202 1.35 -8.52 0.52
C PHE A 202 0.67 -9.88 0.72
N ALA A 203 0.30 -10.26 1.95
CA ALA A 203 -0.53 -11.44 2.19
C ALA A 203 -1.86 -11.36 1.43
N ALA A 204 -2.53 -10.19 1.49
CA ALA A 204 -3.77 -9.92 0.76
C ALA A 204 -3.58 -10.02 -0.77
N ARG A 205 -2.49 -9.43 -1.28
CA ARG A 205 -2.16 -9.41 -2.71
C ARG A 205 -1.72 -10.78 -3.25
N SER A 206 -1.01 -11.55 -2.44
CA SER A 206 -0.54 -12.90 -2.78
C SER A 206 -1.56 -13.98 -2.41
N ARG A 207 -2.79 -13.59 -2.04
CA ARG A 207 -3.90 -14.53 -1.79
C ARG A 207 -3.57 -15.60 -0.75
N SER A 208 -2.80 -15.23 0.26
CA SER A 208 -2.31 -16.19 1.26
C SER A 208 -3.24 -16.18 2.48
N LEU A 209 -4.13 -17.17 2.57
CA LEU A 209 -4.96 -17.39 3.75
C LEU A 209 -4.11 -17.56 5.04
N PRO A 210 -3.07 -18.42 5.08
CA PRO A 210 -2.22 -18.56 6.27
C PRO A 210 -1.48 -17.27 6.61
N GLY A 211 -1.11 -16.49 5.58
CA GLY A 211 -0.53 -15.17 5.73
C GLY A 211 -1.49 -14.21 6.42
N MET A 212 -2.68 -14.02 5.85
CA MET A 212 -3.69 -13.14 6.43
C MET A 212 -4.00 -13.52 7.88
N LYS A 213 -4.18 -14.81 8.16
CA LYS A 213 -4.37 -15.33 9.53
C LYS A 213 -3.25 -14.91 10.47
N ARG A 214 -2.00 -15.23 10.13
CA ARG A 214 -0.82 -14.90 10.95
C ARG A 214 -0.69 -13.40 11.21
N TYR A 215 -0.86 -12.59 10.17
CA TYR A 215 -0.61 -11.16 10.28
C TYR A 215 -1.73 -10.41 11.00
N LEU A 216 -3.00 -10.81 10.83
CA LEU A 216 -4.11 -10.25 11.61
C LEU A 216 -3.99 -10.64 13.09
N LYS A 217 -3.60 -11.89 13.40
CA LYS A 217 -3.28 -12.32 14.77
C LYS A 217 -2.18 -11.45 15.38
N LEU A 218 -1.06 -11.31 14.67
CA LEU A 218 0.08 -10.50 15.14
C LEU A 218 -0.29 -9.02 15.31
N TYR A 219 -1.14 -8.46 14.44
CA TYR A 219 -1.60 -7.07 14.56
C TYR A 219 -2.44 -6.86 15.84
N ARG A 220 -3.30 -7.83 16.17
CA ARG A 220 -4.09 -7.86 17.41
C ARG A 220 -3.21 -8.05 18.64
N GLU A 221 -2.29 -9.01 18.63
CA GLU A 221 -1.37 -9.30 19.74
C GLU A 221 -0.52 -8.08 20.13
N LEU A 222 -0.10 -7.28 19.15
CA LEU A 222 0.67 -6.05 19.39
C LEU A 222 -0.19 -4.85 19.80
N GLY A 223 -1.51 -5.01 19.93
CA GLY A 223 -2.43 -3.96 20.36
C GLY A 223 -2.54 -2.79 19.38
N PHE A 224 -2.27 -3.01 18.09
CA PHE A 224 -2.31 -1.93 17.11
C PHE A 224 -3.75 -1.68 16.61
N ILE A 225 -4.14 -0.40 16.56
CA ILE A 225 -5.38 0.04 15.92
C ILE A 225 -5.15 0.13 14.42
N MET A 226 -6.01 -0.50 13.63
CA MET A 226 -5.89 -0.51 12.17
C MET A 226 -6.26 0.86 11.58
N PRO A 227 -5.34 1.56 10.88
CA PRO A 227 -5.67 2.81 10.24
C PRO A 227 -6.63 2.61 9.07
N ARG A 228 -7.54 3.56 8.86
CA ARG A 228 -8.48 3.60 7.72
C ARG A 228 -7.83 3.30 6.36
N ASN A 229 -6.68 3.91 6.10
CA ASN A 229 -5.97 3.74 4.83
C ASN A 229 -5.40 2.33 4.67
N LEU A 230 -5.08 1.64 5.78
CA LEU A 230 -4.65 0.25 5.75
C LEU A 230 -5.84 -0.68 5.48
N PHE A 231 -6.95 -0.52 6.20
CA PHE A 231 -8.16 -1.31 6.02
C PHE A 231 -8.64 -1.27 4.55
N ARG A 232 -8.80 -0.06 3.99
CA ARG A 232 -9.17 0.12 2.58
C ARG A 232 -8.14 -0.46 1.62
N ALA A 233 -6.84 -0.32 1.94
CA ALA A 233 -5.80 -0.87 1.09
C ALA A 233 -5.82 -2.41 1.07
N ILE A 234 -6.16 -3.06 2.18
CA ILE A 234 -6.33 -4.53 2.26
C ILE A 234 -7.49 -4.96 1.38
N ILE A 235 -8.66 -4.34 1.54
CA ILE A 235 -9.85 -4.63 0.73
C ILE A 235 -9.56 -4.45 -0.77
N ALA A 236 -8.88 -3.37 -1.15
CA ALA A 236 -8.48 -3.14 -2.53
C ALA A 236 -7.52 -4.21 -3.11
N LYS A 237 -6.91 -5.07 -2.28
CA LYS A 237 -6.08 -6.21 -2.73
C LYS A 237 -6.84 -7.53 -2.80
N PHE A 238 -8.10 -7.59 -2.40
CA PHE A 238 -8.95 -8.76 -2.62
C PHE A 238 -9.54 -8.84 -4.05
N SER A 239 -8.96 -8.13 -5.02
CA SER A 239 -9.43 -8.02 -6.40
C SER A 239 -10.82 -7.35 -6.56
N VAL A 240 -11.13 -6.35 -5.72
CA VAL A 240 -12.41 -5.62 -5.71
C VAL A 240 -12.53 -4.59 -6.88
N GLY A 241 -11.92 -4.84 -8.04
CA GLY A 241 -11.91 -3.91 -9.18
C GLY A 241 -12.77 -4.39 -10.35
N ASN A 242 -13.66 -3.54 -10.87
CA ASN A 242 -14.56 -3.88 -11.99
C ASN A 242 -13.83 -4.19 -13.31
N ASN A 243 -12.56 -3.78 -13.43
CA ASN A 243 -11.77 -3.93 -14.66
C ASN A 243 -10.76 -5.09 -14.59
N GLY A 244 -10.83 -5.95 -13.56
CA GLY A 244 -9.95 -7.12 -13.44
C GLY A 244 -8.45 -6.84 -13.27
N TYR A 245 -7.99 -5.58 -13.21
CA TYR A 245 -6.56 -5.25 -13.10
C TYR A 245 -5.84 -5.88 -11.89
N GLY A 246 -6.57 -6.15 -10.80
CA GLY A 246 -6.03 -6.85 -9.62
C GLY A 246 -5.81 -8.35 -9.83
N GLU A 247 -6.43 -8.92 -10.86
CA GLU A 247 -6.47 -10.36 -11.16
C GLU A 247 -5.29 -10.79 -12.03
N ILE A 248 -4.80 -9.87 -12.88
CA ILE A 248 -3.80 -10.13 -13.93
C ILE A 248 -2.51 -10.75 -13.37
N ARG A 249 -2.10 -10.42 -12.13
CA ARG A 249 -0.79 -10.86 -11.61
C ARG A 249 -0.84 -12.12 -10.76
N ASN A 250 -1.87 -12.33 -9.93
CA ASN A 250 -1.92 -13.53 -9.08
C ASN A 250 -3.33 -14.16 -8.96
N GLY A 251 -4.24 -13.92 -9.91
CA GLY A 251 -5.56 -14.57 -9.97
C GLY A 251 -6.67 -13.92 -9.13
N ARG A 252 -7.64 -14.69 -8.64
CA ARG A 252 -8.71 -14.21 -7.74
C ARG A 252 -8.67 -14.98 -6.43
N TRP A 253 -9.21 -14.38 -5.37
CA TRP A 253 -9.41 -15.10 -4.13
C TRP A 253 -10.47 -16.20 -4.32
N SER A 254 -10.31 -17.32 -3.62
CA SER A 254 -11.45 -18.22 -3.35
C SER A 254 -12.43 -17.49 -2.45
N ARG A 255 -13.73 -17.63 -2.72
CA ARG A 255 -14.80 -17.05 -1.89
C ARG A 255 -14.70 -17.57 -0.47
N ARG A 256 -14.45 -18.87 -0.28
CA ARG A 256 -14.30 -19.51 1.03
C ARG A 256 -13.17 -18.91 1.84
N ASP A 257 -11.98 -18.80 1.24
CA ASP A 257 -10.81 -18.25 1.93
C ASP A 257 -11.00 -16.77 2.29
N LEU A 258 -11.60 -16.01 1.37
CA LEU A 258 -11.85 -14.59 1.61
C LEU A 258 -12.87 -14.37 2.72
N LEU A 259 -13.95 -15.16 2.76
CA LEU A 259 -14.91 -15.12 3.86
C LEU A 259 -14.25 -15.41 5.20
N GLN A 260 -13.32 -16.37 5.27
CA GLN A 260 -12.58 -16.62 6.51
C GLN A 260 -11.74 -15.41 6.96
N VAL A 261 -11.04 -14.77 6.01
CA VAL A 261 -10.26 -13.56 6.30
C VAL A 261 -11.15 -12.41 6.79
N LEU A 262 -12.36 -12.30 6.24
CA LEU A 262 -13.30 -11.24 6.58
C LEU A 262 -14.00 -11.49 7.91
N LEU A 263 -14.52 -12.70 8.13
CA LEU A 263 -15.53 -13.00 9.16
C LEU A 263 -15.03 -13.89 10.31
N GLY A 264 -13.89 -14.57 10.14
CA GLY A 264 -13.38 -15.51 11.14
C GLY A 264 -12.76 -16.74 10.51
N PHE A 265 -11.68 -17.25 11.09
CA PHE A 265 -11.04 -18.48 10.62
C PHE A 265 -11.63 -19.68 11.37
N ASP A 266 -12.00 -20.72 10.64
CA ASP A 266 -12.70 -21.93 11.14
C ASP A 266 -11.96 -22.60 12.32
N ASP A 267 -10.63 -22.53 12.33
CA ASP A 267 -9.73 -23.16 13.30
C ASP A 267 -9.29 -22.21 14.43
N THR A 268 -10.03 -21.12 14.67
CA THR A 268 -9.72 -20.17 15.76
C THR A 268 -10.63 -20.39 16.97
N PRO A 269 -10.06 -20.65 18.17
CA PRO A 269 -10.86 -20.79 19.38
C PRO A 269 -11.64 -19.51 19.73
N PRO A 270 -12.80 -19.63 20.42
CA PRO A 270 -13.52 -18.48 20.96
C PRO A 270 -12.61 -17.59 21.82
N GLY A 271 -12.70 -16.27 21.66
CA GLY A 271 -11.87 -15.28 22.36
C GLY A 271 -10.50 -15.03 21.72
N GLU A 272 -9.96 -15.96 20.92
CA GLU A 272 -8.75 -15.77 20.11
C GLU A 272 -9.04 -15.25 18.69
N GLU A 273 -10.28 -14.87 18.42
CA GLU A 273 -10.74 -14.40 17.11
C GLU A 273 -9.86 -13.30 16.52
N HIS A 274 -9.40 -13.49 15.30
CA HIS A 274 -8.63 -12.48 14.58
C HIS A 274 -9.10 -12.54 13.14
N HIS A 275 -9.84 -11.54 12.68
CA HIS A 275 -10.32 -11.42 11.31
C HIS A 275 -10.48 -9.95 10.98
N LEU A 276 -10.61 -9.62 9.70
CA LEU A 276 -10.62 -8.22 9.27
C LEU A 276 -11.81 -7.44 9.86
N GLY A 277 -12.97 -8.08 10.03
CA GLY A 277 -14.18 -7.50 10.61
C GLY A 277 -14.00 -6.95 12.04
N LEU A 278 -13.09 -7.50 12.86
CA LEU A 278 -12.80 -6.98 14.20
C LEU A 278 -12.11 -5.61 14.19
N PHE A 279 -11.47 -5.26 13.07
CA PHE A 279 -10.79 -3.98 12.90
C PHE A 279 -11.67 -2.91 12.24
N LEU A 280 -12.93 -3.23 11.92
CA LEU A 280 -13.86 -2.32 11.26
C LEU A 280 -14.33 -1.24 12.24
N ASP A 281 -14.04 0.01 11.91
CA ASP A 281 -14.64 1.17 12.56
C ASP A 281 -15.99 1.51 11.91
N ARG A 282 -17.09 1.09 12.55
CA ARG A 282 -18.47 1.37 12.10
C ARG A 282 -18.89 2.83 12.26
N SER A 283 -18.05 3.66 12.87
CA SER A 283 -18.23 5.11 12.89
C SER A 283 -17.60 5.82 11.68
N GLU A 284 -16.88 5.09 10.82
CA GLU A 284 -16.18 5.65 9.67
C GLU A 284 -16.80 5.15 8.36
N TRP A 285 -17.51 6.03 7.67
CA TRP A 285 -18.27 5.69 6.46
C TRP A 285 -17.41 5.05 5.35
N THR A 286 -16.17 5.49 5.17
CA THR A 286 -15.35 5.00 4.06
C THR A 286 -14.80 3.60 4.29
N GLN A 287 -14.65 3.17 5.55
CA GLN A 287 -14.38 1.78 5.93
C GLN A 287 -15.63 0.93 5.76
N LEU A 288 -16.78 1.41 6.27
CA LEU A 288 -18.07 0.71 6.14
C LEU A 288 -18.44 0.49 4.67
N HIS A 289 -18.24 1.48 3.81
CA HIS A 289 -18.41 1.33 2.37
C HIS A 289 -17.49 0.26 1.77
N GLY A 290 -16.19 0.26 2.13
CA GLY A 290 -15.27 -0.77 1.67
C GLY A 290 -15.70 -2.17 2.12
N TRP A 291 -16.18 -2.27 3.36
CA TRP A 291 -16.70 -3.48 3.97
C TRP A 291 -17.93 -4.02 3.23
N MET A 292 -18.94 -3.19 2.97
CA MET A 292 -20.12 -3.58 2.20
C MET A 292 -19.76 -4.08 0.81
N VAL A 293 -18.86 -3.37 0.11
CA VAL A 293 -18.45 -3.74 -1.25
C VAL A 293 -17.72 -5.09 -1.29
N VAL A 294 -16.92 -5.43 -0.29
CA VAL A 294 -16.28 -6.75 -0.26
C VAL A 294 -17.27 -7.85 0.10
N LEU A 295 -18.21 -7.59 1.02
CA LEU A 295 -19.26 -8.55 1.37
C LEU A 295 -20.22 -8.83 0.20
N SER A 296 -20.61 -7.81 -0.57
CA SER A 296 -21.48 -7.98 -1.75
C SER A 296 -20.85 -8.90 -2.78
N ARG A 297 -19.57 -8.69 -3.09
CA ARG A 297 -18.81 -9.54 -4.01
C ARG A 297 -18.64 -10.95 -3.49
N CYS A 298 -18.49 -11.13 -2.18
CA CYS A 298 -18.48 -12.45 -1.57
C CYS A 298 -19.87 -13.09 -1.48
N LYS A 299 -20.93 -12.45 -1.98
CA LYS A 299 -22.32 -12.90 -1.84
C LYS A 299 -22.65 -13.28 -0.39
N ALA A 300 -22.18 -12.46 0.56
CA ALA A 300 -22.36 -12.66 2.00
C ALA A 300 -23.63 -11.94 2.48
N THR A 301 -24.79 -12.42 2.01
CA THR A 301 -26.08 -11.73 2.16
C THR A 301 -26.55 -11.68 3.61
N ASP A 302 -26.26 -12.71 4.41
CA ASP A 302 -26.57 -12.72 5.84
C ASP A 302 -25.73 -11.70 6.63
N GLU A 303 -24.45 -11.56 6.31
CA GLU A 303 -23.59 -10.56 6.91
C GLU A 303 -23.98 -9.14 6.49
N LEU A 304 -24.31 -8.93 5.22
CA LEU A 304 -24.85 -7.65 4.74
C LEU A 304 -26.16 -7.29 5.46
N TRP A 305 -27.03 -8.26 5.70
CA TRP A 305 -28.27 -8.04 6.44
C TRP A 305 -28.01 -7.66 7.90
N LYS A 306 -27.08 -8.35 8.58
CA LYS A 306 -26.65 -7.98 9.94
C LYS A 306 -26.11 -6.54 9.97
N GLU A 307 -25.27 -6.16 9.01
CA GLU A 307 -24.74 -4.80 8.92
C GLU A 307 -25.82 -3.76 8.59
N TRP A 308 -26.84 -4.12 7.82
CA TRP A 308 -28.01 -3.25 7.58
C TRP A 308 -28.77 -2.96 8.87
N LEU A 309 -29.04 -3.98 9.69
CA LEU A 309 -29.71 -3.81 10.99
C LEU A 309 -28.89 -2.92 11.94
N LEU A 310 -27.56 -3.08 11.95
CA LEU A 310 -26.66 -2.19 12.70
C LEU A 310 -26.68 -0.76 12.15
N TRP A 311 -26.76 -0.60 10.84
CA TRP A 311 -26.83 0.69 10.18
C TRP A 311 -28.12 1.45 10.50
N LEU A 312 -29.27 0.75 10.56
CA LEU A 312 -30.55 1.35 10.94
C LEU A 312 -30.47 2.09 12.28
N ALA A 313 -29.71 1.53 13.24
CA ALA A 313 -29.47 2.10 14.57
C ALA A 313 -28.25 3.06 14.65
N ASN A 314 -27.50 3.23 13.57
CA ASN A 314 -26.23 3.98 13.61
C ASN A 314 -26.47 5.50 13.68
N PRO A 315 -25.84 6.23 14.63
CA PRO A 315 -25.98 7.69 14.72
C PRO A 315 -25.60 8.46 13.45
N ILE A 316 -24.71 7.91 12.62
CA ILE A 316 -24.30 8.52 11.33
C ILE A 316 -25.48 8.57 10.36
N ARG A 317 -26.36 7.58 10.39
CA ARG A 317 -27.59 7.53 9.58
C ARG A 317 -28.56 8.65 9.94
N SER A 318 -28.57 9.09 11.19
CA SER A 318 -29.46 10.17 11.67
C SER A 318 -28.87 11.57 11.42
N LYS A 319 -27.54 11.71 11.43
CA LYS A 319 -26.83 12.99 11.23
C LYS A 319 -26.87 13.50 9.78
N SER A 320 -27.34 12.69 8.84
CA SER A 320 -27.28 12.96 7.40
C SER A 320 -28.43 13.81 6.80
N GLY A 321 -29.31 14.44 7.60
CA GLY A 321 -30.39 15.34 7.11
C GLY A 321 -31.50 14.61 6.34
N ARG A 322 -32.56 15.26 5.80
CA ARG A 322 -33.57 14.67 4.86
C ARG A 322 -33.19 15.04 3.40
N PRO A 323 -33.47 14.20 2.38
CA PRO A 323 -32.94 14.42 1.03
C PRO A 323 -33.71 15.51 0.27
N GLU A 324 -33.00 16.45 -0.36
CA GLU A 324 -33.60 17.44 -1.27
C GLU A 324 -33.47 17.03 -2.76
N SER A 325 -32.62 16.06 -3.12
CA SER A 325 -32.53 15.52 -4.50
C SER A 325 -31.78 14.18 -4.60
N ALA A 326 -31.99 13.44 -5.70
CA ALA A 326 -31.27 12.20 -6.05
C ALA A 326 -29.76 12.39 -6.26
N ASN A 327 -29.33 13.63 -6.51
CA ASN A 327 -27.92 14.02 -6.65
C ASN A 327 -27.29 14.52 -5.33
N ALA A 328 -28.08 14.63 -4.25
CA ALA A 328 -27.57 15.04 -2.95
C ALA A 328 -26.86 13.87 -2.26
N GLU A 329 -25.53 13.94 -2.23
CA GLU A 329 -24.63 12.91 -1.71
C GLU A 329 -24.73 12.61 -0.19
N SER A 330 -25.63 13.26 0.55
CA SER A 330 -25.54 13.32 2.02
C SER A 330 -26.50 12.42 2.80
N LYS A 331 -27.67 12.00 2.30
CA LYS A 331 -28.55 11.03 3.01
C LYS A 331 -28.74 9.70 2.32
N LEU A 332 -28.89 9.71 1.00
CA LEU A 332 -29.07 8.52 0.17
C LEU A 332 -27.87 7.57 0.26
N ARG A 333 -26.66 8.09 0.54
CA ARG A 333 -25.42 7.32 0.43
C ARG A 333 -25.35 6.09 1.34
N GLY A 334 -26.01 6.09 2.49
CA GLY A 334 -26.06 4.96 3.42
C GLY A 334 -26.95 3.85 2.92
N ASP A 335 -28.25 4.10 3.05
CA ASP A 335 -29.34 3.18 2.72
C ASP A 335 -29.24 2.68 1.27
N TYR A 336 -28.97 3.59 0.32
CA TYR A 336 -28.77 3.21 -1.09
C TYR A 336 -27.61 2.25 -1.28
N ARG A 337 -26.49 2.41 -0.56
CA ARG A 337 -25.33 1.52 -0.71
C ARG A 337 -25.57 0.15 -0.10
N TYR A 338 -26.41 0.05 0.93
CA TYR A 338 -26.87 -1.24 1.43
C TYR A 338 -27.80 -1.93 0.42
N ILE A 339 -28.74 -1.19 -0.18
CA ILE A 339 -29.61 -1.71 -1.25
C ILE A 339 -28.78 -2.19 -2.45
N GLU A 340 -27.84 -1.36 -2.93
CA GLU A 340 -26.92 -1.70 -4.02
C GLU A 340 -26.08 -2.93 -3.67
N ALA A 341 -25.47 -2.96 -2.48
CA ALA A 341 -24.65 -4.10 -2.04
C ALA A 341 -25.46 -5.40 -1.92
N MET A 342 -26.70 -5.33 -1.43
CA MET A 342 -27.57 -6.51 -1.30
C MET A 342 -28.04 -7.02 -2.67
N ALA A 343 -28.41 -6.10 -3.57
CA ALA A 343 -28.77 -6.45 -4.95
C ALA A 343 -27.57 -7.04 -5.71
N GLU A 344 -26.37 -6.46 -5.56
CA GLU A 344 -25.12 -7.01 -6.14
C GLU A 344 -24.76 -8.39 -5.59
N ALA A 345 -25.10 -8.66 -4.32
CA ALA A 345 -24.88 -9.97 -3.69
C ALA A 345 -25.82 -11.06 -4.23
N GLY A 346 -26.91 -10.67 -4.90
CA GLY A 346 -27.91 -11.56 -5.49
C GLY A 346 -29.11 -11.89 -4.59
N ASP A 347 -29.29 -11.18 -3.46
CA ASP A 347 -30.50 -11.33 -2.61
C ASP A 347 -31.43 -10.14 -2.84
N THR A 348 -32.13 -10.20 -3.96
CA THR A 348 -33.09 -9.19 -4.41
C THR A 348 -34.27 -9.05 -3.46
N ALA A 349 -34.70 -10.14 -2.81
CA ALA A 349 -35.78 -10.11 -1.81
C ALA A 349 -35.45 -9.19 -0.62
N ARG A 350 -34.25 -9.35 -0.02
CA ARG A 350 -33.80 -8.43 1.03
C ARG A 350 -33.52 -7.04 0.49
N ALA A 351 -33.03 -6.89 -0.74
CA ALA A 351 -32.81 -5.58 -1.34
C ALA A 351 -34.12 -4.78 -1.55
N TRP A 352 -35.19 -5.43 -2.01
CA TRP A 352 -36.53 -4.84 -2.10
C TRP A 352 -37.09 -4.48 -0.72
N THR A 353 -36.83 -5.33 0.29
CA THR A 353 -37.19 -5.04 1.68
C THR A 353 -36.49 -3.78 2.18
N MET A 354 -35.17 -3.66 1.95
CA MET A 354 -34.40 -2.46 2.31
C MET A 354 -34.91 -1.22 1.59
N LEU A 355 -35.26 -1.32 0.30
CA LEU A 355 -35.80 -0.20 -0.48
C LEU A 355 -37.07 0.37 0.15
N ARG A 356 -38.01 -0.53 0.51
CA ARG A 356 -39.24 -0.18 1.24
C ARG A 356 -38.93 0.48 2.58
N ASP A 357 -38.10 -0.15 3.40
CA ASP A 357 -37.78 0.32 4.75
C ASP A 357 -37.00 1.65 4.76
N SER A 358 -36.35 1.98 3.65
CA SER A 358 -35.61 3.23 3.45
C SER A 358 -36.49 4.36 2.90
N GLU A 359 -37.75 4.08 2.53
CA GLU A 359 -38.67 5.01 1.86
C GLU A 359 -38.08 5.63 0.57
N ILE A 360 -37.17 4.90 -0.09
CA ILE A 360 -36.56 5.33 -1.36
C ILE A 360 -37.44 4.80 -2.50
N SER A 361 -37.93 5.69 -3.37
CA SER A 361 -38.65 5.28 -4.58
C SER A 361 -37.74 4.50 -5.53
N PHE A 362 -38.27 3.49 -6.22
CA PHE A 362 -37.52 2.70 -7.21
C PHE A 362 -36.90 3.60 -8.30
N LYS A 363 -37.64 4.58 -8.82
CA LYS A 363 -37.14 5.59 -9.77
C LYS A 363 -35.89 6.34 -9.31
N ALA A 364 -35.70 6.54 -8.00
CA ALA A 364 -34.54 7.25 -7.45
C ALA A 364 -33.27 6.37 -7.40
N CYS A 365 -33.40 5.06 -7.57
CA CYS A 365 -32.25 4.17 -7.65
C CYS A 365 -31.49 4.38 -8.97
N ARG A 366 -30.18 4.10 -8.98
CA ARG A 366 -29.41 4.13 -10.25
C ARG A 366 -29.83 3.00 -11.15
N THR A 367 -29.71 3.20 -12.45
CA THR A 367 -30.10 2.24 -13.51
C THR A 367 -29.57 0.83 -13.27
N ASN A 368 -28.30 0.67 -12.86
CA ASN A 368 -27.73 -0.67 -12.61
C ASN A 368 -28.42 -1.40 -11.45
N VAL A 369 -28.74 -0.70 -10.36
CA VAL A 369 -29.43 -1.31 -9.20
C VAL A 369 -30.88 -1.63 -9.56
N ARG A 370 -31.54 -0.76 -10.33
CA ARG A 370 -32.89 -1.03 -10.83
C ARG A 370 -32.92 -2.29 -11.68
N ARG A 371 -31.98 -2.46 -12.62
CA ARG A 371 -31.84 -3.69 -13.41
C ARG A 371 -31.62 -4.95 -12.56
N LEU A 372 -30.81 -4.84 -11.50
CA LEU A 372 -30.60 -5.97 -10.59
C LEU A 372 -31.87 -6.34 -9.82
N LEU A 373 -32.62 -5.34 -9.33
CA LEU A 373 -33.88 -5.55 -8.61
C LEU A 373 -34.98 -6.13 -9.50
N LEU A 374 -35.04 -5.72 -10.76
CA LEU A 374 -36.02 -6.19 -11.75
C LEU A 374 -35.80 -7.64 -12.22
N ARG A 375 -34.64 -8.25 -11.91
CA ARG A 375 -34.41 -9.67 -12.21
C ARG A 375 -35.42 -10.58 -11.53
N ASP A 376 -35.75 -10.28 -10.27
CA ASP A 376 -36.67 -11.05 -9.44
C ASP A 376 -37.83 -10.13 -8.98
N LEU A 377 -38.63 -9.71 -9.97
CA LEU A 377 -39.73 -8.76 -9.78
C LEU A 377 -40.81 -9.29 -8.82
N GLU A 378 -40.93 -10.60 -8.64
CA GLU A 378 -41.83 -11.25 -7.68
C GLU A 378 -41.60 -10.80 -6.23
N HIS A 379 -40.42 -10.25 -5.93
CA HIS A 379 -40.08 -9.72 -4.61
C HIS A 379 -40.34 -8.22 -4.48
N ALA A 380 -40.87 -7.57 -5.50
CA ALA A 380 -41.18 -6.15 -5.47
C ALA A 380 -42.14 -5.83 -4.32
N THR A 381 -41.66 -5.01 -3.39
CA THR A 381 -42.42 -4.52 -2.23
C THR A 381 -43.06 -3.15 -2.47
N LEU A 382 -42.69 -2.51 -3.58
CA LEU A 382 -43.13 -1.19 -4.02
C LEU A 382 -43.39 -1.23 -5.51
N TRP A 383 -44.40 -0.51 -5.98
CA TRP A 383 -44.70 -0.39 -7.40
C TRP A 383 -44.81 1.08 -7.80
N ASP A 384 -43.92 1.53 -8.70
CA ASP A 384 -43.98 2.88 -9.29
C ASP A 384 -44.09 2.81 -10.82
N ASP A 385 -44.47 3.93 -11.44
CA ASP A 385 -44.69 4.01 -12.89
C ASP A 385 -43.40 3.82 -13.72
N GLN A 386 -42.22 3.83 -13.07
CA GLN A 386 -40.93 3.60 -13.74
C GLN A 386 -40.66 2.10 -13.94
N ILE A 387 -41.23 1.22 -13.10
CA ILE A 387 -41.01 -0.23 -13.19
C ILE A 387 -41.40 -0.79 -14.56
N PRO A 388 -42.59 -0.52 -15.14
CA PRO A 388 -42.94 -1.06 -16.46
C PRO A 388 -42.01 -0.58 -17.58
N LEU A 389 -41.54 0.67 -17.51
CA LEU A 389 -40.62 1.24 -18.50
C LEU A 389 -39.25 0.57 -18.42
N ASP A 390 -38.67 0.48 -17.23
CA ASP A 390 -37.36 -0.13 -17.02
C ASP A 390 -37.38 -1.65 -17.27
N LEU A 391 -38.51 -2.31 -17.04
CA LEU A 391 -38.69 -3.74 -17.33
C LEU A 391 -38.65 -4.02 -18.84
N LEU A 392 -39.31 -3.18 -19.65
CA LEU A 392 -39.23 -3.26 -21.11
C LEU A 392 -37.80 -3.03 -21.60
N GLU A 393 -37.13 -1.98 -21.10
CA GLU A 393 -35.72 -1.73 -21.43
C GLU A 393 -34.80 -2.89 -21.03
N GLN A 394 -35.11 -3.57 -19.94
CA GLN A 394 -34.35 -4.74 -19.50
C GLN A 394 -34.57 -5.95 -20.39
N TYR A 395 -35.80 -6.23 -20.82
CA TYR A 395 -36.06 -7.30 -21.78
C TYR A 395 -35.35 -7.05 -23.11
N ASP A 396 -35.38 -5.83 -23.63
CA ASP A 396 -34.62 -5.46 -24.84
C ASP A 396 -33.12 -5.68 -24.66
N ALA A 397 -32.57 -5.30 -23.50
CA ALA A 397 -31.16 -5.48 -23.19
C ALA A 397 -30.76 -6.95 -23.07
N GLU A 398 -31.56 -7.79 -22.43
CA GLU A 398 -31.32 -9.23 -22.30
C GLU A 398 -31.46 -9.95 -23.65
N LEU A 399 -32.47 -9.60 -24.46
CA LEU A 399 -32.61 -10.11 -25.82
C LEU A 399 -31.38 -9.77 -26.67
N THR A 400 -30.91 -8.52 -26.62
CA THR A 400 -29.69 -8.10 -27.33
C THR A 400 -28.46 -8.92 -26.91
N LYS A 401 -28.35 -9.32 -25.63
CA LYS A 401 -27.24 -10.18 -25.17
C LYS A 401 -27.33 -11.58 -25.74
N ILE A 402 -28.53 -12.16 -25.76
CA ILE A 402 -28.79 -13.50 -26.32
C ILE A 402 -28.48 -13.49 -27.82
N GLU A 403 -28.94 -12.47 -28.54
CA GLU A 403 -28.69 -12.26 -29.96
C GLU A 403 -27.19 -12.18 -30.26
N ARG A 404 -26.44 -11.36 -29.51
CA ARG A 404 -24.97 -11.28 -29.64
C ARG A 404 -24.29 -12.61 -29.34
N ALA A 405 -24.74 -13.33 -28.33
CA ALA A 405 -24.16 -14.63 -27.98
C ALA A 405 -24.38 -15.67 -29.09
N LEU A 406 -25.53 -15.63 -29.75
CA LEU A 406 -25.86 -16.51 -30.87
C LEU A 406 -25.31 -16.01 -32.22
N GLY A 407 -24.77 -14.79 -32.27
CA GLY A 407 -24.30 -14.14 -33.50
C GLY A 407 -25.43 -13.89 -34.50
N VAL A 408 -26.57 -13.45 -34.00
CA VAL A 408 -27.72 -13.01 -34.78
C VAL A 408 -28.07 -11.57 -34.38
N GLU A 409 -28.78 -10.85 -35.25
CA GLU A 409 -29.30 -9.52 -34.97
C GLU A 409 -30.77 -9.42 -35.38
N TRP A 410 -31.56 -8.68 -34.59
CA TRP A 410 -32.94 -8.35 -34.96
C TRP A 410 -32.99 -7.23 -35.99
N ILE A 411 -33.60 -7.51 -37.14
CA ILE A 411 -33.86 -6.52 -38.20
C ILE A 411 -35.33 -6.09 -38.12
N ARG A 412 -35.53 -4.85 -37.69
CA ARG A 412 -36.87 -4.24 -37.60
C ARG A 412 -37.38 -3.87 -38.99
N MET A 413 -38.58 -4.33 -39.34
CA MET A 413 -39.28 -3.98 -40.58
C MET A 413 -40.40 -2.96 -40.35
N SER A 414 -41.08 -3.02 -39.21
CA SER A 414 -42.11 -2.06 -38.77
C SER A 414 -42.14 -1.94 -37.25
N GLU A 415 -43.11 -1.21 -36.68
CA GLU A 415 -43.19 -1.05 -35.22
C GLU A 415 -43.32 -2.41 -34.49
N ASP A 416 -44.07 -3.36 -35.04
CA ASP A 416 -44.34 -4.66 -34.41
C ASP A 416 -43.81 -5.87 -35.20
N GLN A 417 -43.04 -5.65 -36.27
CA GLN A 417 -42.53 -6.73 -37.12
C GLN A 417 -41.03 -6.61 -37.38
N GLY A 418 -40.38 -7.76 -37.43
CA GLY A 418 -38.97 -7.91 -37.79
C GLY A 418 -38.61 -9.38 -37.92
N TYR A 419 -37.35 -9.65 -38.22
CA TYR A 419 -36.80 -11.00 -38.29
C TYR A 419 -35.35 -11.02 -37.83
N HIS A 420 -34.88 -12.18 -37.36
CA HIS A 420 -33.47 -12.37 -37.01
C HIS A 420 -32.64 -12.70 -38.25
N LYS A 421 -31.47 -12.09 -38.35
CA LYS A 421 -30.48 -12.35 -39.41
C LYS A 421 -29.15 -12.79 -38.79
N PRO A 422 -28.45 -13.81 -39.35
CA PRO A 422 -27.07 -14.13 -38.99
C PRO A 422 -26.12 -12.95 -39.20
N THR A 423 -25.21 -12.74 -38.25
CA THR A 423 -24.10 -11.78 -38.41
C THR A 423 -22.87 -12.47 -39.00
N ASP A 424 -21.92 -11.67 -39.51
CA ASP A 424 -20.64 -12.19 -40.04
C ASP A 424 -19.79 -12.90 -38.96
N SER A 425 -20.09 -12.68 -37.68
CA SER A 425 -19.43 -13.31 -36.53
C SER A 425 -20.17 -14.52 -35.96
N MET A 426 -21.23 -15.02 -36.62
CA MET A 426 -22.06 -16.13 -36.12
C MET A 426 -21.22 -17.37 -35.77
N GLN A 427 -20.33 -17.78 -36.68
CA GLN A 427 -19.49 -18.96 -36.47
C GLN A 427 -18.60 -18.81 -35.22
N GLN A 428 -17.93 -17.66 -35.06
CA GLN A 428 -17.09 -17.37 -33.89
C GLN A 428 -17.90 -17.31 -32.59
N SER A 429 -19.14 -16.81 -32.65
CA SER A 429 -20.03 -16.69 -31.50
C SER A 429 -20.51 -18.08 -31.04
N LEU A 430 -20.86 -18.96 -31.97
CA LEU A 430 -21.21 -20.35 -31.68
C LEU A 430 -20.02 -21.17 -31.15
N GLU A 431 -18.82 -20.96 -31.70
CA GLU A 431 -17.58 -21.54 -31.18
C GLU A 431 -17.32 -21.07 -29.74
N ALA A 432 -17.47 -19.77 -29.47
CA ALA A 432 -17.34 -19.24 -28.11
C ALA A 432 -18.39 -19.83 -27.16
N LEU A 433 -19.64 -20.00 -27.59
CA LEU A 433 -20.71 -20.65 -26.83
C LEU A 433 -20.39 -22.11 -26.50
N SER A 434 -19.70 -22.83 -27.39
CA SER A 434 -19.28 -24.21 -27.15
C SER A 434 -18.15 -24.34 -26.12
N SER A 435 -17.50 -23.22 -25.76
CA SER A 435 -16.42 -23.22 -24.79
C SER A 435 -16.94 -23.61 -23.39
N PRO A 436 -16.26 -24.52 -22.67
CA PRO A 436 -16.59 -24.84 -21.29
C PRO A 436 -16.35 -23.65 -20.33
N PHE A 437 -15.72 -22.58 -20.82
CA PHE A 437 -15.46 -21.36 -20.07
C PHE A 437 -16.35 -20.19 -20.49
N PHE A 438 -17.31 -20.40 -21.39
CA PHE A 438 -18.22 -19.35 -21.84
C PHE A 438 -18.96 -18.72 -20.65
N LYS A 439 -18.98 -17.40 -20.64
CA LYS A 439 -19.84 -16.62 -19.77
C LYS A 439 -20.47 -15.51 -20.58
N LEU A 440 -21.79 -15.40 -20.49
CA LEU A 440 -22.55 -14.32 -21.13
C LEU A 440 -22.07 -12.94 -20.63
N GLU A 441 -21.68 -12.85 -19.36
CA GLU A 441 -21.10 -11.67 -18.76
C GLU A 441 -19.80 -12.03 -18.00
N PRO A 442 -18.74 -11.21 -18.11
CA PRO A 442 -17.50 -11.46 -17.39
C PRO A 442 -17.65 -11.13 -15.90
N ASP A 443 -17.34 -12.09 -15.03
CA ASP A 443 -17.43 -11.95 -13.56
C ASP A 443 -16.27 -11.14 -12.95
N TYR A 444 -15.84 -10.03 -13.55
CA TYR A 444 -14.68 -9.28 -13.02
C TYR A 444 -14.93 -8.81 -11.59
N GLY A 445 -13.94 -9.06 -10.72
CA GLY A 445 -13.92 -8.58 -9.37
C GLY A 445 -14.80 -9.34 -8.37
N PHE A 446 -15.33 -10.50 -8.75
CA PHE A 446 -15.95 -11.48 -7.84
C PHE A 446 -14.96 -12.61 -7.53
N PRO A 447 -14.87 -13.08 -6.27
CA PRO A 447 -14.07 -14.25 -5.92
C PRO A 447 -14.60 -15.50 -6.64
N TYR A 448 -13.74 -16.49 -6.86
CA TYR A 448 -14.18 -17.73 -7.48
C TYR A 448 -14.90 -18.62 -6.47
N ASP A 449 -16.00 -19.21 -6.92
CA ASP A 449 -16.63 -20.37 -6.28
C ASP A 449 -15.77 -21.60 -6.66
N GLY A 450 -15.02 -22.13 -5.69
CA GLY A 450 -14.11 -23.26 -5.87
C GLY A 450 -12.94 -23.26 -4.87
N THR A 451 -12.31 -24.41 -4.69
CA THR A 451 -11.08 -24.53 -3.90
C THR A 451 -9.91 -23.80 -4.58
N PRO A 452 -8.87 -23.36 -3.85
CA PRO A 452 -7.68 -22.76 -4.45
C PRO A 452 -7.05 -23.63 -5.55
N GLU A 453 -7.10 -24.95 -5.39
CA GLU A 453 -6.60 -25.94 -6.34
C GLU A 453 -7.44 -25.97 -7.63
N GLU A 454 -8.77 -26.00 -7.50
CA GLU A 454 -9.70 -25.90 -8.65
C GLU A 454 -9.54 -24.59 -9.40
N ILE A 455 -9.37 -23.48 -8.68
CA ILE A 455 -9.15 -22.15 -9.25
C ILE A 455 -7.85 -22.14 -10.05
N LYS A 456 -6.79 -22.71 -9.49
CA LYS A 456 -5.49 -22.81 -10.15
C LYS A 456 -5.56 -23.69 -11.39
N ALA A 457 -6.19 -24.87 -11.29
CA ALA A 457 -6.37 -25.78 -12.41
C ALA A 457 -7.20 -25.15 -13.54
N ARG A 458 -8.29 -24.46 -13.19
CA ARG A 458 -9.11 -23.71 -14.15
C ARG A 458 -8.34 -22.58 -14.81
N HIS A 459 -7.50 -21.87 -14.06
CA HIS A 459 -6.65 -20.84 -14.61
C HIS A 459 -5.59 -21.42 -15.57
N GLU A 460 -4.95 -22.54 -15.21
CA GLU A 460 -3.99 -23.23 -16.07
C GLU A 460 -4.65 -23.75 -17.36
N GLN A 461 -5.83 -24.35 -17.27
CA GLN A 461 -6.62 -24.77 -18.44
C GLN A 461 -7.02 -23.56 -19.31
N MET A 462 -7.46 -22.47 -18.71
CA MET A 462 -7.79 -21.24 -19.44
C MET A 462 -6.56 -20.66 -20.15
N MET A 463 -5.38 -20.73 -19.52
CA MET A 463 -4.12 -20.28 -20.11
C MET A 463 -3.67 -21.12 -21.32
N LEU A 464 -4.07 -22.39 -21.41
CA LEU A 464 -3.81 -23.26 -22.56
C LEU A 464 -4.66 -22.90 -23.79
N HIS A 465 -5.81 -22.24 -23.59
CA HIS A 465 -6.72 -21.79 -24.65
C HIS A 465 -6.63 -20.27 -24.93
N VAL A 466 -5.54 -19.62 -24.51
CA VAL A 466 -5.40 -18.14 -24.60
C VAL A 466 -5.41 -17.61 -26.03
N GLU A 467 -4.93 -18.39 -27.00
CA GLU A 467 -4.95 -18.01 -28.42
C GLU A 467 -6.38 -17.91 -28.97
N ASP A 468 -7.32 -18.72 -28.44
CA ASP A 468 -8.75 -18.70 -28.78
C ASP A 468 -9.54 -17.64 -27.98
N MET A 469 -8.96 -17.13 -26.88
CA MET A 469 -9.63 -16.23 -25.91
C MET A 469 -9.30 -14.73 -26.08
N ALA A 470 -8.75 -14.30 -27.22
CA ALA A 470 -8.38 -12.91 -27.48
C ALA A 470 -9.54 -11.89 -27.27
N MET A 471 -10.80 -12.35 -27.25
CA MET A 471 -11.99 -11.56 -26.91
C MET A 471 -12.22 -11.29 -25.41
N TYR A 472 -11.68 -12.11 -24.49
CA TYR A 472 -12.06 -12.11 -23.06
C TYR A 472 -10.98 -11.55 -22.12
N MET A 473 -9.76 -11.36 -22.61
CA MET A 473 -8.70 -10.69 -21.87
C MET A 473 -8.76 -9.18 -22.12
N PRO A 474 -8.85 -8.35 -21.07
CA PRO A 474 -8.69 -6.91 -21.23
C PRO A 474 -7.37 -6.64 -21.94
N LYS A 475 -7.41 -5.97 -23.11
CA LYS A 475 -6.20 -5.50 -23.80
C LYS A 475 -5.45 -4.55 -22.88
N THR A 476 -4.52 -5.06 -22.07
CA THR A 476 -3.56 -4.22 -21.38
C THR A 476 -2.47 -3.86 -22.38
N MET A 477 -2.75 -2.87 -23.23
CA MET A 477 -1.64 -2.03 -23.67
C MET A 477 -1.14 -1.31 -22.42
N ARG A 478 -0.06 -1.82 -21.82
CA ARG A 478 0.85 -0.93 -21.10
C ARG A 478 1.15 0.18 -22.09
N LYS A 479 0.74 1.41 -21.79
CA LYS A 479 1.42 2.57 -22.37
C LYS A 479 2.87 2.42 -21.93
N THR A 480 3.69 1.82 -22.78
CA THR A 480 5.12 2.09 -22.80
C THR A 480 5.16 3.61 -22.86
N THR A 481 5.61 4.24 -21.79
CA THR A 481 6.14 5.60 -21.87
C THR A 481 7.25 5.51 -22.89
N MET A 482 6.93 5.77 -24.16
CA MET A 482 7.94 6.15 -25.13
C MET A 482 8.53 7.42 -24.56
N SER A 483 9.79 7.31 -24.15
CA SER A 483 10.65 8.46 -23.94
C SER A 483 10.58 9.30 -25.21
N GLU A 484 10.14 10.56 -25.10
CA GLU A 484 10.10 11.54 -26.20
C GLU A 484 11.51 11.97 -26.66
N TYR A 485 12.46 11.03 -26.79
CA TYR A 485 13.83 11.30 -27.22
C TYR A 485 14.29 10.53 -28.46
N ASP A 486 13.42 9.74 -29.11
CA ASP A 486 13.78 9.00 -30.34
C ASP A 486 13.10 9.53 -31.61
N THR A 487 12.75 10.81 -31.66
CA THR A 487 12.39 11.48 -32.93
C THR A 487 13.24 12.73 -33.16
N MET A 488 14.56 12.55 -33.14
CA MET A 488 15.47 13.35 -33.97
C MET A 488 16.65 12.47 -34.40
N SER A 489 16.50 11.83 -35.55
CA SER A 489 17.59 11.31 -36.39
C SER A 489 17.12 11.34 -37.83
#